data_AF-A0A7V5FNZ8-F1
#
_entry.id   AF-A0A7V5FNZ8-F1
#
_cell.length_a   1.000
_cell.length_b   1.000
_cell.length_c   1.000
_cell.angle_alpha   90.00
_cell.angle_beta   90.00
_cell.angle_gamma   90.00
#
_symmetry.space_group_name_H-M   'P 1'
#
loop_
_entity.id
_entity.type
_entity.pdbx_description
1 polymer ?
#
loop_
_entity_poly.entity_id
_entity_poly.type
_entity_poly.pdbx_seq_one_letter_code
_entity_poly.pdbx_strand_id
1 'polypeptide(L)' 'MNDKRTVFLTGATGFIGSYLLKMLLEKGCRVYALARGKKDREA' A
#
# COMPACT_ATOMS: atom_id res chain seq x y z
N MET A 1 -14.85 -15.70 -13.36
CA MET A 1 -13.89 -14.56 -13.37
C MET A 1 -13.79 -14.07 -11.94
N ASN A 2 -12.68 -14.33 -11.22
CA ASN A 2 -12.49 -13.72 -9.91
C ASN A 2 -11.89 -12.34 -10.15
N ASP A 3 -12.74 -11.31 -10.28
CA ASP A 3 -12.27 -9.94 -10.47
C ASP A 3 -11.42 -9.53 -9.26
N LYS A 4 -10.10 -9.42 -9.49
CA LYS A 4 -9.18 -8.92 -8.46
C LYS A 4 -9.52 -7.46 -8.22
N ARG A 5 -10.14 -7.16 -7.07
CA ARG A 5 -10.42 -5.78 -6.66
C ARG A 5 -9.14 -4.95 -6.67
N THR A 6 -9.21 -3.80 -7.33
CA THR A 6 -8.12 -2.82 -7.35
C THR A 6 -8.37 -1.75 -6.30
N VAL A 7 -7.38 -1.47 -5.45
CA VAL A 7 -7.46 -0.54 -4.32
C VAL A 7 -6.36 0.50 -4.44
N PHE A 8 -6.70 1.77 -4.28
CA PHE A 8 -5.72 2.84 -4.09
C PHE A 8 -5.60 3.13 -2.59
N LEU A 9 -4.41 2.91 -2.02
CA LEU A 9 -4.13 3.02 -0.60
C LEU A 9 -3.22 4.22 -0.31
N THR A 10 -3.71 5.16 0.48
CA THR A 10 -2.90 6.26 1.04
C THR A 10 -2.39 5.89 2.42
N GLY A 11 -1.26 6.48 2.86
CA GLY A 11 -0.70 6.20 4.17
C GLY A 11 -0.18 4.76 4.34
N ALA A 12 0.10 4.05 3.25
CA ALA A 12 0.49 2.65 3.26
C ALA A 12 1.78 2.37 4.08
N THR A 13 2.63 3.38 4.26
CA THR A 13 3.87 3.30 5.04
C THR A 13 3.67 3.66 6.52
N GLY A 14 2.46 4.03 6.94
CA GLY A 14 2.14 4.32 8.35
C GLY A 14 1.78 3.05 9.12
N PHE A 15 1.58 3.19 10.44
CA PHE A 15 1.29 2.06 11.33
C PHE A 15 0.10 1.22 10.82
N ILE A 16 -1.11 1.79 10.81
CA ILE A 16 -2.32 1.08 10.36
C ILE A 16 -2.25 0.71 8.88
N GLY A 17 -1.75 1.62 8.04
CA GLY A 17 -1.68 1.43 6.59
C GLY A 17 -0.83 0.22 6.19
N SER A 18 0.24 -0.07 6.94
CA SER A 18 1.11 -1.22 6.66
C SER A 18 0.42 -2.56 6.91
N TYR A 19 -0.35 -2.70 8.00
CA TYR A 19 -1.14 -3.90 8.27
C TYR A 19 -2.31 -4.04 7.28
N LEU A 20 -2.98 -2.92 6.96
CA LEU A 20 -4.05 -2.93 5.95
C LEU A 20 -3.54 -3.36 4.58
N LEU A 21 -2.38 -2.85 4.15
CA LEU A 21 -1.74 -3.26 2.90
C LEU A 21 -1.51 -4.77 2.89
N LYS A 22 -0.94 -5.33 3.96
CA LYS A 22 -0.71 -6.78 4.09
C LYS A 22 -2.01 -7.58 3.92
N MET A 23 -3.08 -7.20 4.64
CA MET A 23 -4.37 -7.88 4.53
C MET A 23 -4.99 -7.79 3.13
N LEU A 24 -4.87 -6.65 2.44
CA LEU A 24 -5.38 -6.48 1.08
C LEU A 24 -4.63 -7.38 0.08
N LEU A 25 -3.31 -7.48 0.23
CA LEU A 25 -2.50 -8.37 -0.61
C LEU A 25 -2.82 -9.84 -0.36
N GLU A 26 -3.00 -10.26 0.90
CA GLU A 26 -3.42 -11.63 1.26
C GLU A 26 -4.80 -12.00 0.69
N LYS A 27 -5.70 -11.02 0.55
CA LYS A 27 -7.01 -11.18 -0.10
C LYS A 27 -6.93 -11.21 -1.64
N GLY A 28 -5.74 -11.11 -2.22
CA GLY A 28 -5.53 -11.13 -3.67
C GLY A 28 -5.90 -9.83 -4.38
N CYS A 29 -6.05 -8.72 -3.63
CA CYS A 29 -6.31 -7.41 -4.23
C CYS A 29 -5.06 -6.88 -4.95
N ARG A 30 -5.28 -6.13 -6.04
CA ARG A 30 -4.24 -5.31 -6.66
C ARG A 30 -4.20 -3.97 -5.92
N VAL A 31 -3.05 -3.59 -5.35
CA VAL A 31 -2.95 -2.37 -4.55
C VAL A 31 -1.97 -1.38 -5.18
N TYR A 32 -2.41 -0.13 -5.35
CA TYR A 32 -1.55 1.01 -5.66
C TYR A 32 -1.37 1.83 -4.39
N ALA A 33 -0.13 1.95 -3.91
CA ALA A 33 0.17 2.65 -2.67
C ALA A 33 0.78 4.03 -2.94
N LEU A 34 0.25 5.07 -2.29
CA LEU A 34 0.90 6.38 -2.25
C LEU A 34 1.99 6.36 -1.18
N ALA A 35 3.25 6.48 -1.62
CA ALA A 35 4.41 6.67 -0.75
C ALA A 35 5.04 8.04 -1.02
N ARG A 36 5.58 8.67 0.03
CA ARG A 36 6.43 9.87 -0.14
C ARG A 36 7.77 9.42 -0.71
N GLY A 37 8.33 10.19 -1.65
CA GLY A 37 9.68 9.95 -2.15
C GLY A 37 10.71 9.98 -1.01
N LYS A 38 11.85 9.31 -1.20
CA LYS A 38 13.00 9.49 -0.31
C LYS A 38 13.39 10.97 -0.36
N LYS A 39 13.46 11.61 0.81
CA LYS A 39 14.27 12.83 0.95
C LYS A 39 15.71 12.37 0.91
N ASP A 40 16.49 12.83 -0.05
CA ASP A 40 17.93 12.77 0.03
C ASP A 40 18.33 13.53 1.31
N ARG A 41 18.71 12.79 2.35
CA ARG A 41 19.35 13.36 3.52
C ARG A 41 20.84 13.25 3.25
N GLU A 42 21.46 14.36 2.84
CA GLU A 42 22.89 14.52 3.09
C GLU A 42 23.07 14.53 4.62
N ALA A 43 23.97 13.66 5.08
CA ALA A 43 24.31 13.46 6.49
C ALA A 43 25.33 14.49 6.96
#